data_AF-A0A962Q8V1-F1
#
_entry.id   AF-A0A962Q8V1-F1
#
_cell.length_a   1.000
_cell.length_b   1.000
_cell.length_c   1.000
_cell.angle_alpha   90.00
_cell.angle_beta   90.00
_cell.angle_gamma   90.00
#
_symmetry.space_group_name_H-M   'P 1'
#
loop_
_entity.id
_entity.type
_entity.pdbx_description
1 polymer ?
#
loop_
_entity_poly.entity_id
_entity_poly.type
_entity_poly.pdbx_seq_one_letter_code
_entity_poly.pdbx_strand_id
1 'polypeptide(L)'
;YSVVWKTPAQGTSSTPLRPLWPQSCEITNSSPPQMEGTGRVDSWQMRCDRLGEDGLVGETLGVEGLGANQASALVMVSLLDGRNYQQVLNAEQTAFVIPAESSSGEVAEDYSLLGIEHIWGGMDHLLFVFGLLLLVGGGSRLLWTITAFTLGHSITLSLVTLGYFDYPVALVEFAIALSIFVLAVELSRASRHDMLWRNPWWLAGGFGLLHGMGFAGALAETGLPQDNLPLALLFFNVGIELGQIAFILLVLALWLVIRKPLAPWQDRLLPVPMYVLGALSAMWCIERGLEVFA
;
A
#
# COMPACT_ATOMS: atom_id res chain seq x y z
N TYR A 1 -5.67 33.23 0.51
CA TYR A 1 -5.75 32.16 -0.50
C TYR A 1 -6.22 32.72 -1.84
N SER A 2 -5.70 32.15 -2.93
CA SER A 2 -6.19 32.43 -4.30
C SER A 2 -7.09 31.30 -4.72
N VAL A 3 -8.31 31.60 -5.15
CA VAL A 3 -9.30 30.60 -5.57
C VAL A 3 -9.60 30.81 -7.04
N VAL A 4 -9.57 29.72 -7.79
CA VAL A 4 -9.98 29.66 -9.19
C VAL A 4 -11.13 28.69 -9.30
N TRP A 5 -12.23 29.13 -9.90
CA TRP A 5 -13.45 28.36 -10.03
C TRP A 5 -13.87 28.30 -11.48
N LYS A 6 -13.87 27.08 -12.02
CA LYS A 6 -14.21 26.83 -13.41
C LYS A 6 -15.52 26.06 -13.48
N THR A 7 -16.49 26.60 -14.20
CA THR A 7 -17.80 25.96 -14.42
C THR A 7 -18.09 25.86 -15.91
N PRO A 8 -18.93 24.91 -16.35
CA PRO A 8 -19.43 24.87 -17.71
C PRO A 8 -20.20 26.17 -18.05
N ALA A 9 -20.02 26.69 -19.26
CA ALA A 9 -20.73 27.89 -19.72
C ALA A 9 -22.26 27.67 -19.87
N GLN A 10 -22.67 26.41 -20.07
CA GLN A 10 -24.07 26.01 -20.12
C GLN A 10 -24.39 25.16 -18.88
N GLY A 11 -25.34 25.63 -18.08
CA GLY A 11 -25.86 24.89 -16.93
C GLY A 11 -26.84 23.81 -17.38
N THR A 12 -26.82 22.66 -16.69
CA THR A 12 -27.78 21.56 -16.88
C THR A 12 -29.02 21.70 -15.99
N SER A 13 -28.97 22.58 -14.99
CA SER A 13 -30.03 22.80 -13.99
C SER A 13 -30.21 24.28 -13.67
N SER A 14 -31.36 24.63 -13.09
CA SER A 14 -31.62 25.95 -12.51
C SER A 14 -30.95 26.15 -11.15
N THR A 15 -30.40 25.08 -10.56
CA THR A 15 -29.66 25.17 -9.28
C THR A 15 -28.22 25.59 -9.56
N PRO A 16 -27.75 26.74 -9.05
CA PRO A 16 -26.40 27.20 -9.33
C PRO A 16 -25.36 26.32 -8.61
N LEU A 17 -24.26 26.01 -9.30
CA LEU A 17 -23.07 25.43 -8.67
C LEU A 17 -22.35 26.53 -7.87
N ARG A 18 -22.18 26.30 -6.56
CA ARG A 18 -21.55 27.28 -5.66
C ARG A 18 -20.47 26.61 -4.83
N PRO A 19 -19.24 27.18 -4.78
CA PRO A 19 -18.23 26.71 -3.85
C PRO A 19 -18.66 27.01 -2.40
N LEU A 20 -18.37 26.06 -1.51
CA LEU A 20 -18.51 26.17 -0.07
C LEU A 20 -17.13 26.24 0.56
N TRP A 21 -16.97 27.16 1.49
CA TRP A 21 -15.78 27.33 2.31
C TRP A 21 -16.20 27.84 3.70
N PRO A 22 -15.29 27.82 4.69
CA PRO A 22 -15.58 28.26 6.04
C PRO A 22 -16.09 29.71 6.10
N GLN A 23 -17.03 29.99 7.01
CA GLN A 23 -17.58 31.34 7.21
C GLN A 23 -16.55 32.35 7.74
N SER A 24 -15.41 31.85 8.22
CA SER A 24 -14.25 32.63 8.65
C SER A 24 -13.45 33.23 7.49
N CYS A 25 -13.68 32.77 6.26
CA CYS A 25 -13.02 33.28 5.06
C CYS A 25 -13.83 34.39 4.40
N GLU A 26 -13.22 35.56 4.23
CA GLU A 26 -13.80 36.72 3.55
C GLU A 26 -13.16 36.92 2.17
N ILE A 27 -13.98 37.16 1.15
CA ILE A 27 -13.50 37.54 -0.18
C ILE A 27 -13.02 39.00 -0.12
N THR A 28 -11.73 39.21 -0.41
CA THR A 28 -11.12 40.54 -0.42
C THR A 28 -11.09 41.14 -1.82
N ASN A 29 -10.97 40.30 -2.85
CA ASN A 29 -10.94 40.75 -4.24
C ASN A 29 -11.58 39.72 -5.17
N SER A 30 -12.22 40.20 -6.23
CA SER A 30 -12.85 39.35 -7.25
C SER A 30 -12.46 39.84 -8.64
N SER A 31 -11.92 38.95 -9.46
CA SER A 31 -11.72 39.26 -10.88
C SER A 31 -13.03 39.08 -11.65
N PRO A 32 -13.28 39.88 -12.70
CA PRO A 32 -14.43 39.67 -13.56
C PRO A 32 -14.35 38.28 -14.23
N PRO A 33 -15.49 37.60 -14.43
CA PRO A 33 -15.54 36.28 -15.06
C PRO A 33 -14.89 36.31 -16.44
N GLN A 34 -14.01 35.36 -16.72
CA GLN A 34 -13.43 35.17 -18.05
C GLN A 34 -13.99 33.90 -18.69
N MET A 35 -14.25 33.96 -19.99
CA MET A 35 -14.62 32.79 -20.77
C MET A 35 -13.35 32.10 -21.25
N GLU A 36 -13.22 30.82 -20.94
CA GLU A 36 -12.08 30.00 -21.36
C GLU A 36 -12.59 28.71 -22.02
N GLY A 37 -12.59 28.70 -23.35
CA GLY A 37 -13.18 27.61 -24.14
C GLY A 37 -14.68 27.48 -23.89
N THR A 38 -15.11 26.30 -23.41
CA THR A 38 -16.51 26.00 -23.07
C THR A 38 -16.86 26.29 -21.60
N GLY A 39 -15.92 26.86 -20.83
CA GLY A 39 -16.10 27.14 -19.41
C GLY A 39 -16.08 28.63 -19.07
N ARG A 40 -16.69 28.98 -17.94
CA ARG A 40 -16.54 30.26 -17.25
C ARG A 40 -15.56 30.08 -16.10
N VAL A 41 -14.56 30.94 -16.03
CA VAL A 41 -13.54 30.99 -14.98
C VAL A 41 -13.73 32.24 -14.15
N ASP A 42 -14.02 32.03 -12.87
CA ASP A 42 -14.11 33.05 -11.85
C ASP A 42 -12.88 32.94 -10.93
N SER A 43 -12.28 34.06 -10.52
CA SER A 43 -11.17 34.03 -9.57
C SER A 43 -11.33 35.05 -8.45
N TRP A 44 -10.98 34.62 -7.24
CA TRP A 44 -11.10 35.43 -6.02
C TRP A 44 -9.83 35.35 -5.20
N GLN A 45 -9.54 36.44 -4.49
CA GLN A 45 -8.66 36.40 -3.34
C GLN A 45 -9.52 36.37 -2.08
N MET A 46 -9.22 35.41 -1.20
CA MET A 46 -9.85 35.30 0.11
C MET A 46 -8.82 35.44 1.22
N ARG A 47 -9.28 36.02 2.33
CA ARG A 47 -8.52 36.18 3.56
C ARG A 47 -9.22 35.38 4.65
N CYS A 48 -8.48 34.51 5.32
CA CYS A 48 -9.01 33.55 6.28
C CYS A 48 -8.32 33.69 7.65
N ASP A 49 -7.96 34.91 8.03
CA ASP A 49 -7.13 35.20 9.23
C ASP A 49 -7.77 34.70 10.54
N ARG A 50 -9.09 34.49 10.55
CA ARG A 50 -9.84 33.98 11.70
C ARG A 50 -9.64 32.48 11.97
N LEU A 51 -8.97 31.75 11.08
CA LEU A 51 -8.67 30.32 11.23
C LEU A 51 -7.34 30.03 11.94
N GLY A 52 -6.58 31.06 12.33
CA GLY A 52 -5.28 30.88 12.99
C GLY A 52 -4.15 30.48 12.03
N GLU A 53 -3.07 29.93 12.57
CA GLU A 53 -1.86 29.59 11.78
C GLU A 53 -2.06 28.38 10.86
N ASP A 54 -2.96 27.46 11.22
CA ASP A 54 -3.29 26.27 10.43
C ASP A 54 -4.14 26.59 9.18
N GLY A 55 -4.75 27.79 9.14
CA GLY A 55 -5.48 28.28 7.98
C GLY A 55 -6.64 27.35 7.58
N LEU A 56 -6.67 26.89 6.33
CA LEU A 56 -7.72 25.99 5.84
C LEU A 56 -7.55 24.52 6.28
N VAL A 57 -6.50 24.17 7.02
CA VAL A 57 -6.28 22.80 7.50
C VAL A 57 -7.32 22.43 8.57
N GLY A 58 -7.92 21.24 8.47
CA GLY A 58 -9.02 20.80 9.32
C GLY A 58 -10.39 21.36 8.94
N GLU A 59 -10.44 22.29 7.99
CA GLU A 59 -11.68 22.93 7.54
C GLU A 59 -12.31 22.20 6.35
N THR A 60 -13.61 22.44 6.17
CA THR A 60 -14.39 21.81 5.10
C THR A 60 -14.50 22.72 3.88
N LEU A 61 -14.15 22.18 2.71
CA LEU A 61 -14.42 22.77 1.40
C LEU A 61 -15.43 21.90 0.65
N GLY A 62 -16.35 22.52 -0.08
CA GLY A 62 -17.37 21.78 -0.81
C GLY A 62 -17.94 22.51 -2.00
N VAL A 63 -18.93 21.89 -2.63
CA VAL A 63 -19.67 22.47 -3.76
C VAL A 63 -21.14 22.12 -3.61
N GLU A 64 -21.99 23.14 -3.55
CA GLU A 64 -23.44 22.98 -3.63
C GLU A 64 -23.92 22.80 -5.07
N GLY A 65 -25.04 22.10 -5.23
CA GLY A 65 -25.72 21.95 -6.52
C GLY A 65 -25.20 20.81 -7.39
N LEU A 66 -24.23 20.00 -6.93
CA LEU A 66 -23.67 18.87 -7.69
C LEU A 66 -24.74 17.85 -8.09
N GLY A 67 -25.57 17.39 -7.14
CA GLY A 67 -26.64 16.44 -7.41
C GLY A 67 -27.70 16.98 -8.38
N ALA A 68 -28.10 18.24 -8.23
CA ALA A 68 -29.09 18.87 -9.11
C ALA A 68 -28.59 19.08 -10.55
N ASN A 69 -27.28 19.21 -10.74
CA ASN A 69 -26.66 19.37 -12.05
C ASN A 69 -26.12 18.04 -12.63
N GLN A 70 -26.21 16.94 -11.88
CA GLN A 70 -25.55 15.65 -12.19
C GLN A 70 -24.08 15.85 -12.56
N ALA A 71 -23.41 16.73 -11.82
CA ALA A 71 -22.05 17.15 -12.09
C ALA A 71 -21.09 16.61 -11.01
N SER A 72 -19.83 16.45 -11.40
CA SER A 72 -18.71 16.24 -10.48
C SER A 72 -17.81 17.48 -10.50
N ALA A 73 -17.24 17.84 -9.36
CA ALA A 73 -16.29 18.93 -9.24
C ALA A 73 -14.94 18.39 -8.77
N LEU A 74 -13.86 18.82 -9.44
CA LEU A 74 -12.51 18.55 -8.98
C LEU A 74 -12.05 19.71 -8.09
N VAL A 75 -11.78 19.43 -6.82
CA VAL A 75 -11.20 20.40 -5.90
C VAL A 75 -9.72 20.13 -5.74
N MET A 76 -8.90 21.15 -6.01
CA MET A 76 -7.45 21.11 -5.85
C MET A 76 -7.06 22.19 -4.85
N VAL A 77 -6.33 21.81 -3.79
CA VAL A 77 -5.82 22.72 -2.77
C VAL A 77 -4.32 22.59 -2.72
N SER A 78 -3.63 23.69 -3.00
CA SER A 78 -2.18 23.83 -2.84
C SER A 78 -1.91 24.74 -1.65
N LEU A 79 -1.32 24.19 -0.60
CA LEU A 79 -0.91 24.91 0.59
C LEU A 79 0.50 25.51 0.42
N LEU A 80 0.83 26.53 1.21
CA LEU A 80 2.11 27.24 1.12
C LEU A 80 3.31 26.41 1.60
N ASP A 81 3.04 25.38 2.41
CA ASP A 81 4.02 24.39 2.86
C ASP A 81 4.37 23.34 1.79
N GLY A 82 3.72 23.40 0.62
CA GLY A 82 3.95 22.51 -0.51
C GLY A 82 2.96 21.35 -0.63
N ARG A 83 2.09 21.16 0.38
CA ARG A 83 1.08 20.09 0.37
C ARG A 83 0.03 20.34 -0.70
N ASN A 84 -0.30 19.29 -1.46
CA ASN A 84 -1.32 19.35 -2.51
C ASN A 84 -2.37 18.27 -2.27
N TYR A 85 -3.63 18.69 -2.17
CA TYR A 85 -4.78 17.79 -2.03
C TYR A 85 -5.64 17.89 -3.29
N GLN A 86 -6.08 16.74 -3.79
CA GLN A 86 -6.96 16.63 -4.94
C GLN A 86 -8.10 15.68 -4.60
N GLN A 87 -9.34 16.18 -4.65
CA GLN A 87 -10.53 15.39 -4.37
C GLN A 87 -11.60 15.62 -5.43
N VAL A 88 -12.24 14.54 -5.88
CA VAL A 88 -13.43 14.61 -6.73
C VAL A 88 -14.66 14.61 -5.84
N LEU A 89 -15.46 15.67 -5.92
CA LEU A 89 -16.75 15.80 -5.27
C LEU A 89 -17.87 15.46 -6.25
N ASN A 90 -18.90 14.76 -5.77
CA ASN A 90 -20.05 14.33 -6.57
C ASN A 90 -21.34 14.49 -5.75
N ALA A 91 -22.44 13.87 -6.21
CA ALA A 91 -23.73 13.94 -5.53
C ALA A 91 -23.75 13.26 -4.14
N GLU A 92 -22.89 12.28 -3.90
CA GLU A 92 -22.79 11.51 -2.65
C GLU A 92 -21.84 12.19 -1.66
N GLN A 93 -20.71 12.71 -2.15
CA GLN A 93 -19.72 13.45 -1.38
C GLN A 93 -19.59 14.88 -1.93
N THR A 94 -20.38 15.79 -1.38
CA THR A 94 -20.43 17.19 -1.83
C THR A 94 -19.39 18.09 -1.16
N ALA A 95 -18.62 17.57 -0.21
CA ALA A 95 -17.60 18.30 0.54
C ALA A 95 -16.46 17.37 0.99
N PHE A 96 -15.29 17.94 1.22
CA PHE A 96 -14.14 17.27 1.81
C PHE A 96 -13.50 18.14 2.89
N VAL A 97 -12.92 17.50 3.89
CA VAL A 97 -12.13 18.16 4.94
C VAL A 97 -10.67 18.16 4.50
N ILE A 98 -9.99 19.30 4.60
CA ILE A 98 -8.56 19.37 4.34
C ILE A 98 -7.83 18.67 5.49
N PRO A 99 -7.10 17.57 5.25
CA PRO A 99 -6.45 16.82 6.32
C PRO A 99 -5.39 17.66 7.05
N ALA A 100 -5.28 17.46 8.37
CA ALA A 100 -4.13 17.90 9.12
C ALA A 100 -2.85 17.18 8.65
N GLU A 101 -1.70 17.80 8.88
CA GLU A 101 -0.44 17.08 8.68
C GLU A 101 -0.42 15.89 9.65
N SER A 102 -0.31 14.67 9.12
CA SER A 102 -0.20 13.48 9.95
C SER A 102 1.07 13.59 10.79
N SER A 103 0.93 13.43 12.11
CA SER A 103 2.10 13.46 12.98
C SER A 103 3.04 12.30 12.63
N SER A 104 4.36 12.46 12.80
CA SER A 104 5.30 11.36 12.53
C SER A 104 4.99 10.10 13.33
N GLY A 105 4.36 10.23 14.51
CA GLY A 105 3.92 9.11 15.33
C GLY A 105 2.71 8.38 14.75
N GLU A 106 1.73 9.12 14.24
CA GLU A 106 0.54 8.57 13.55
C GLU A 106 0.94 7.84 12.27
N VAL A 107 1.81 8.45 11.44
CA VAL A 107 2.38 7.78 10.26
C VAL A 107 3.12 6.51 10.65
N ALA A 108 3.88 6.54 11.75
CA ALA A 108 4.61 5.36 12.20
C ALA A 108 3.65 4.22 12.61
N GLU A 109 2.59 4.53 13.36
CA GLU A 109 1.60 3.56 13.82
C GLU A 109 0.80 2.96 12.66
N ASP A 110 0.20 3.82 11.83
CA ASP A 110 -0.69 3.42 10.74
C ASP A 110 0.05 2.53 9.73
N TYR A 111 1.25 2.95 9.30
CA TYR A 111 2.00 2.17 8.33
C TYR A 111 2.63 0.92 8.93
N SER A 112 3.01 0.92 10.21
CA SER A 112 3.42 -0.33 10.88
C SER A 112 2.28 -1.33 10.95
N LEU A 113 1.06 -0.89 11.28
CA LEU A 113 -0.11 -1.74 11.31
C LEU A 113 -0.43 -2.27 9.91
N LEU A 114 -0.42 -1.39 8.90
CA LEU A 114 -0.64 -1.77 7.50
C LEU A 114 0.38 -2.80 7.01
N GLY A 115 1.65 -2.68 7.40
CA GLY A 115 2.69 -3.65 7.10
C GLY A 115 2.46 -5.03 7.75
N ILE A 116 1.94 -5.05 8.98
CA ILE A 116 1.53 -6.29 9.65
C ILE A 116 0.35 -6.92 8.90
N GLU A 117 -0.69 -6.12 8.61
CA GLU A 117 -1.89 -6.59 7.90
C GLU A 117 -1.56 -7.13 6.52
N HIS A 118 -0.66 -6.49 5.78
CA HIS A 118 -0.15 -6.97 4.50
C HIS A 118 0.43 -8.39 4.61
N ILE A 119 1.31 -8.63 5.58
CA ILE A 119 1.91 -9.96 5.77
C ILE A 119 0.87 -11.01 6.19
N TRP A 120 -0.07 -10.65 7.04
CA TRP A 120 -1.09 -11.58 7.54
C TRP A 120 -2.21 -11.86 6.54
N GLY A 121 -2.53 -10.89 5.68
CA GLY A 121 -3.47 -11.05 4.57
C GLY A 121 -2.86 -11.78 3.38
N GLY A 122 -1.55 -11.65 3.17
CA GLY A 122 -0.82 -12.29 2.07
C GLY A 122 -0.45 -13.74 2.36
N MET A 123 -1.30 -14.70 1.94
CA MET A 123 -0.99 -16.13 2.08
C MET A 123 0.36 -16.54 1.45
N ASP A 124 0.73 -15.89 0.33
CA ASP A 124 2.03 -16.09 -0.33
C ASP A 124 3.20 -15.77 0.60
N HIS A 125 3.13 -14.66 1.34
CA HIS A 125 4.14 -14.24 2.29
C HIS A 125 4.24 -15.21 3.47
N LEU A 126 3.11 -15.62 4.04
CA LEU A 126 3.09 -16.56 5.17
C LEU A 126 3.66 -17.92 4.78
N LEU A 127 3.29 -18.46 3.61
CA LEU A 127 3.83 -19.72 3.12
C LEU A 127 5.31 -19.61 2.78
N PHE A 128 5.74 -18.49 2.20
CA PHE A 128 7.15 -18.24 1.93
C PHE A 128 7.99 -18.21 3.22
N VAL A 129 7.57 -17.44 4.22
CA VAL A 129 8.24 -17.35 5.54
C VAL A 129 8.23 -18.71 6.25
N PHE A 130 7.13 -19.45 6.16
CA PHE A 130 7.06 -20.80 6.70
C PHE A 130 8.04 -21.74 5.99
N GLY A 131 8.14 -21.67 4.66
CA GLY A 131 9.13 -22.42 3.89
C GLY A 131 10.58 -22.07 4.29
N LEU A 132 10.87 -20.79 4.53
CA LEU A 132 12.18 -20.35 5.02
C LEU A 132 12.48 -20.93 6.41
N LEU A 133 11.50 -20.93 7.33
CA LEU A 133 11.63 -21.55 8.65
C LEU A 133 11.96 -23.05 8.52
N LEU A 134 11.31 -23.77 7.60
CA LEU A 134 11.62 -25.18 7.32
C LEU A 134 13.01 -25.37 6.69
N LEU A 135 13.46 -24.42 5.87
CA LEU A 135 14.73 -24.48 5.16
C LEU A 135 15.91 -24.24 6.11
N VAL A 136 15.89 -23.15 6.88
CA VAL A 136 17.06 -22.70 7.65
C VAL A 136 16.96 -23.00 9.16
N GLY A 137 15.79 -23.43 9.63
CA GLY A 137 15.50 -23.63 11.05
C GLY A 137 15.32 -22.30 11.80
N GLY A 138 15.05 -22.35 13.11
CA GLY A 138 14.93 -21.15 13.94
C GLY A 138 16.27 -20.53 14.34
N GLY A 139 16.23 -19.31 14.86
CA GLY A 139 17.39 -18.60 15.43
C GLY A 139 17.90 -17.44 14.58
N SER A 140 19.13 -17.01 14.83
CA SER A 140 19.74 -15.83 14.17
C SER A 140 19.82 -15.97 12.66
N ARG A 141 20.00 -17.18 12.16
CA ARG A 141 20.06 -17.47 10.73
C ARG A 141 18.74 -17.17 10.02
N LEU A 142 17.62 -17.53 10.64
CA LEU A 142 16.29 -17.19 10.11
C LEU A 142 16.06 -15.69 10.15
N LEU A 143 16.40 -15.04 11.27
CA LEU A 143 16.25 -13.60 11.43
C LEU A 143 16.95 -12.85 10.29
N TRP A 144 18.24 -13.12 10.04
CA TRP A 144 18.95 -12.51 8.91
C TRP A 144 18.37 -12.86 7.54
N THR A 145 17.74 -14.03 7.40
CA THR A 145 17.12 -14.45 6.14
C THR A 145 15.81 -13.68 5.88
N ILE A 146 14.95 -13.53 6.90
CA ILE A 146 13.71 -12.73 6.76
C ILE A 146 14.01 -11.24 6.64
N THR A 147 15.00 -10.72 7.37
CA THR A 147 15.42 -9.33 7.21
C THR A 147 15.96 -9.06 5.81
N ALA A 148 16.69 -10.02 5.22
CA ALA A 148 17.14 -9.88 3.82
C ALA A 148 15.95 -9.86 2.83
N PHE A 149 14.92 -10.67 3.07
CA PHE A 149 13.67 -10.62 2.31
C PHE A 149 13.01 -9.25 2.44
N THR A 150 12.84 -8.74 3.66
CA THR A 150 12.24 -7.42 3.92
C THR A 150 13.05 -6.32 3.24
N LEU A 151 14.37 -6.36 3.28
CA LEU A 151 15.21 -5.38 2.59
C LEU A 151 15.01 -5.42 1.06
N GLY A 152 14.97 -6.61 0.45
CA GLY A 152 14.66 -6.74 -0.98
C GLY A 152 13.26 -6.21 -1.32
N HIS A 153 12.29 -6.53 -0.48
CA HIS A 153 10.92 -6.03 -0.58
C HIS A 153 10.87 -4.51 -0.54
N SER A 154 11.50 -3.89 0.47
CA SER A 154 11.59 -2.43 0.62
C SER A 154 12.14 -1.76 -0.62
N ILE A 155 13.19 -2.31 -1.23
CA ILE A 155 13.84 -1.71 -2.41
C ILE A 155 12.86 -1.61 -3.58
N THR A 156 12.21 -2.72 -3.94
CA THR A 156 11.32 -2.75 -5.10
C THR A 156 10.00 -2.05 -4.85
N LEU A 157 9.43 -2.18 -3.65
CA LEU A 157 8.27 -1.41 -3.24
C LEU A 157 8.55 0.09 -3.40
N SER A 158 9.67 0.58 -2.85
CA SER A 158 10.02 2.00 -2.94
C SER A 158 10.20 2.44 -4.38
N LEU A 159 10.88 1.66 -5.21
CA LEU A 159 11.13 2.00 -6.62
C LEU A 159 9.84 2.09 -7.43
N VAL A 160 8.92 1.13 -7.25
CA VAL A 160 7.64 1.13 -7.94
C VAL A 160 6.72 2.23 -7.44
N THR A 161 6.61 2.40 -6.12
CA THR A 161 5.79 3.47 -5.51
C THR A 161 6.25 4.86 -5.93
N LEU A 162 7.55 5.07 -6.15
CA LEU A 162 8.11 6.33 -6.67
C LEU A 162 7.94 6.49 -8.19
N GLY A 163 7.36 5.50 -8.88
CA GLY A 163 7.10 5.54 -10.31
C GLY A 163 8.34 5.32 -11.19
N TYR A 164 9.40 4.68 -10.67
CA TYR A 164 10.60 4.42 -11.47
C TYR A 164 10.45 3.24 -12.44
N PHE A 165 9.48 2.33 -12.21
CA PHE A 165 9.27 1.14 -13.04
C PHE A 165 7.79 0.79 -13.16
N ASP A 166 7.34 0.58 -14.40
CA ASP A 166 6.08 -0.10 -14.71
C ASP A 166 6.36 -1.59 -14.95
N TYR A 167 5.41 -2.45 -14.59
CA TYR A 167 5.54 -3.89 -14.76
C TYR A 167 4.17 -4.55 -15.01
N PRO A 168 4.14 -5.67 -15.74
CA PRO A 168 2.92 -6.47 -15.86
C PRO A 168 2.65 -7.20 -14.55
N VAL A 169 1.58 -6.81 -13.85
CA VAL A 169 1.18 -7.36 -12.53
C VAL A 169 1.07 -8.89 -12.58
N ALA A 170 0.40 -9.44 -13.59
CA ALA A 170 0.23 -10.89 -13.77
C ALA A 170 1.57 -11.65 -13.81
N LEU A 171 2.61 -11.08 -14.44
CA LEU A 171 3.93 -11.72 -14.51
C LEU A 171 4.61 -11.74 -13.14
N VAL A 172 4.47 -10.68 -12.36
CA VAL A 172 5.02 -10.59 -11.00
C VAL A 172 4.29 -11.56 -10.07
N GLU A 173 2.96 -11.62 -10.13
CA GLU A 173 2.17 -12.57 -9.33
C GLU A 173 2.50 -14.02 -9.66
N PHE A 174 2.72 -14.35 -10.94
CA PHE A 174 3.24 -15.64 -11.37
C PHE A 174 4.66 -15.90 -10.84
N ALA A 175 5.56 -14.92 -10.90
CA ALA A 175 6.92 -15.04 -10.38
C ALA A 175 6.95 -15.23 -8.85
N ILE A 176 6.03 -14.59 -8.12
CA ILE A 176 5.81 -14.80 -6.68
C ILE A 176 5.39 -16.25 -6.42
N ALA A 177 4.39 -16.77 -7.13
CA ALA A 177 3.98 -18.18 -7.00
C ALA A 177 5.15 -19.14 -7.31
N LEU A 178 5.90 -18.85 -8.38
CA LEU A 178 7.08 -19.62 -8.78
C LEU A 178 8.18 -19.60 -7.70
N SER A 179 8.37 -18.48 -7.00
CA SER A 179 9.35 -18.38 -5.91
C SER A 179 9.04 -19.36 -4.76
N ILE A 180 7.76 -19.51 -4.40
CA ILE A 180 7.31 -20.45 -3.36
C ILE A 180 7.46 -21.89 -3.86
N PHE A 181 7.15 -22.13 -5.14
CA PHE A 181 7.34 -23.45 -5.74
C PHE A 181 8.81 -23.88 -5.78
N VAL A 182 9.71 -22.97 -6.14
CA VAL A 182 11.17 -23.20 -6.09
C VAL A 182 11.62 -23.51 -4.66
N LEU A 183 11.10 -22.79 -3.67
CA LEU A 183 11.37 -23.09 -2.26
C LEU A 183 10.87 -24.48 -1.84
N ALA A 184 9.68 -24.88 -2.29
CA ALA A 184 9.14 -26.22 -2.04
C ALA A 184 10.00 -27.32 -2.67
N VAL A 185 10.45 -27.12 -3.91
CA VAL A 185 11.37 -28.03 -4.59
C VAL A 185 12.68 -28.13 -3.82
N GLU A 186 13.25 -27.01 -3.39
CA GLU A 186 14.52 -27.01 -2.65
C GLU A 186 14.40 -27.76 -1.31
N LEU A 187 13.28 -27.60 -0.60
CA LEU A 187 12.98 -28.35 0.62
C LEU A 187 12.92 -29.88 0.39
N SER A 188 12.48 -30.31 -0.79
CA SER A 188 12.34 -31.73 -1.13
C SER A 188 13.67 -32.43 -1.48
N ARG A 189 14.75 -31.67 -1.73
CA ARG A 189 16.03 -32.23 -2.18
C ARG A 189 16.77 -32.91 -1.03
N ALA A 190 17.24 -34.14 -1.28
CA ALA A 190 18.00 -34.94 -0.31
C ALA A 190 19.42 -34.38 -0.06
N SER A 191 19.98 -33.63 -1.02
CA SER A 191 21.30 -33.02 -0.96
C SER A 191 21.19 -31.54 -0.57
N ARG A 192 21.67 -31.19 0.62
CA ARG A 192 21.67 -29.81 1.15
C ARG A 192 23.00 -29.06 0.99
N HIS A 193 23.78 -29.41 -0.05
CA HIS A 193 25.15 -28.89 -0.23
C HIS A 193 25.26 -27.69 -1.18
N ASP A 194 24.16 -27.21 -1.74
CA ASP A 194 24.18 -26.10 -2.72
C ASP A 194 24.38 -24.74 -2.05
N MET A 195 24.84 -23.75 -2.84
CA MET A 195 25.11 -22.38 -2.39
C MET A 195 23.90 -21.73 -1.70
N LEU A 196 22.68 -22.11 -2.09
CA LEU A 196 21.41 -21.68 -1.49
C LEU A 196 21.28 -22.09 -0.02
N TRP A 197 21.78 -23.28 0.36
CA TRP A 197 21.82 -23.76 1.74
C TRP A 197 22.98 -23.20 2.54
N ARG A 198 23.96 -22.56 1.90
CA ARG A 198 25.03 -21.84 2.61
C ARG A 198 24.60 -20.42 2.94
N ASN A 199 24.04 -19.71 1.97
CA ASN A 199 23.70 -18.30 2.07
C ASN A 199 22.23 -18.03 1.70
N PRO A 200 21.27 -18.49 2.52
CA PRO A 200 19.84 -18.39 2.23
C PRO A 200 19.33 -16.95 2.15
N TRP A 201 20.04 -15.99 2.77
CA TRP A 201 19.72 -14.57 2.70
C TRP A 201 19.73 -13.98 1.29
N TRP A 202 20.54 -14.51 0.36
CA TRP A 202 20.60 -13.98 -1.01
C TRP A 202 19.37 -14.39 -1.80
N LEU A 203 18.94 -15.64 -1.61
CA LEU A 203 17.71 -16.16 -2.19
C LEU A 203 16.51 -15.40 -1.62
N ALA A 204 16.45 -15.25 -0.29
CA ALA A 204 15.38 -14.56 0.39
C ALA A 204 15.29 -13.09 -0.04
N GLY A 205 16.41 -12.38 -0.13
CA GLY A 205 16.45 -11.01 -0.66
C GLY A 205 16.01 -10.92 -2.13
N GLY A 206 16.44 -11.87 -2.96
CA GLY A 206 16.01 -11.96 -4.36
C GLY A 206 14.50 -12.16 -4.51
N PHE A 207 13.91 -13.04 -3.69
CA PHE A 207 12.46 -13.22 -3.64
C PHE A 207 11.75 -12.02 -3.01
N GLY A 208 12.36 -11.35 -2.03
CA GLY A 208 11.89 -10.09 -1.48
C GLY A 208 11.69 -9.03 -2.57
N LEU A 209 12.65 -8.89 -3.50
CA LEU A 209 12.51 -7.99 -4.64
C LEU A 209 11.27 -8.32 -5.49
N LEU A 210 10.94 -9.60 -5.70
CA LEU A 210 9.74 -9.98 -6.45
C LEU A 210 8.46 -9.63 -5.70
N HIS A 211 8.43 -9.90 -4.39
CA HIS A 211 7.25 -9.71 -3.55
C HIS A 211 6.93 -8.22 -3.34
N GLY A 212 7.94 -7.36 -3.24
CA GLY A 212 7.75 -5.90 -3.10
C GLY A 212 7.04 -5.26 -4.29
N MET A 213 7.20 -5.82 -5.50
CA MET A 213 6.44 -5.39 -6.67
C MET A 213 4.96 -5.84 -6.60
N GLY A 214 4.65 -6.99 -6.01
CA GLY A 214 3.27 -7.51 -5.96
C GLY A 214 2.29 -6.60 -5.20
N PHE A 215 2.79 -5.82 -4.24
CA PHE A 215 1.96 -4.96 -3.38
C PHE A 215 1.95 -3.47 -3.77
N ALA A 216 2.93 -3.04 -4.56
CA ALA A 216 3.17 -1.62 -4.78
C ALA A 216 1.98 -0.88 -5.43
N GLY A 217 1.22 -1.55 -6.31
CA GLY A 217 -0.01 -1.00 -6.89
C GLY A 217 -1.11 -0.76 -5.85
N ALA A 218 -1.38 -1.73 -4.97
CA ALA A 218 -2.37 -1.60 -3.90
C ALA A 218 -1.99 -0.51 -2.89
N LEU A 219 -0.69 -0.33 -2.61
CA LEU A 219 -0.21 0.74 -1.75
C LEU A 219 -0.38 2.14 -2.40
N ALA A 220 -0.27 2.24 -3.72
CA ALA A 220 -0.55 3.49 -4.42
C ALA A 220 -2.06 3.86 -4.37
N GLU A 221 -2.95 2.88 -4.38
CA GLU A 221 -4.41 3.09 -4.30
C GLU A 221 -4.92 3.47 -2.91
N THR A 222 -4.27 2.99 -1.84
CA THR A 222 -4.66 3.29 -0.44
C THR A 222 -4.37 4.73 -0.02
N GLY A 223 -3.61 5.48 -0.82
CA GLY A 223 -3.28 6.89 -0.56
C GLY A 223 -2.11 7.03 0.42
N LEU A 224 -0.92 7.33 -0.12
CA LEU A 224 0.26 7.58 0.70
C LEU A 224 0.32 9.04 1.16
N PRO A 225 0.88 9.33 2.35
CA PRO A 225 1.03 10.70 2.81
C PRO A 225 2.16 11.28 1.98
N GLN A 226 1.82 12.12 1.00
CA GLN A 226 2.76 12.67 0.01
C GLN A 226 3.99 13.30 0.70
N ASP A 227 3.79 13.92 1.87
CA ASP A 227 4.83 14.65 2.59
C ASP A 227 5.73 13.75 3.45
N ASN A 228 5.25 12.56 3.82
CA ASN A 228 5.94 11.62 4.70
C ASN A 228 6.19 10.26 4.05
N LEU A 229 6.23 10.20 2.72
CA LEU A 229 6.38 8.95 1.98
C LEU A 229 7.59 8.10 2.44
N PRO A 230 8.81 8.65 2.65
CA PRO A 230 9.93 7.84 3.14
C PRO A 230 9.68 7.25 4.54
N LEU A 231 8.99 8.00 5.40
CA LEU A 231 8.65 7.57 6.76
C LEU A 231 7.59 6.46 6.72
N ALA A 232 6.55 6.64 5.90
CA ALA A 232 5.51 5.66 5.65
C ALA A 232 6.12 4.34 5.12
N LEU A 233 6.99 4.41 4.11
CA LEU A 233 7.69 3.23 3.56
C LEU A 233 8.58 2.57 4.61
N LEU A 234 9.30 3.33 5.43
CA LEU A 234 10.12 2.78 6.50
C LEU A 234 9.28 1.99 7.51
N PHE A 235 8.23 2.61 8.05
CA PHE A 235 7.39 1.98 9.07
C PHE A 235 6.51 0.85 8.52
N PHE A 236 6.11 0.93 7.24
CA PHE A 236 5.50 -0.19 6.54
C PHE A 236 6.40 -1.43 6.55
N ASN A 237 7.68 -1.28 6.24
CA ASN A 237 8.63 -2.40 6.26
C ASN A 237 8.99 -2.84 7.70
N VAL A 238 8.97 -1.94 8.68
CA VAL A 238 9.03 -2.33 10.10
C VAL A 238 7.84 -3.19 10.48
N GLY A 239 6.64 -2.81 10.04
CA GLY A 239 5.40 -3.60 10.19
C GLY A 239 5.53 -4.99 9.58
N ILE A 240 6.07 -5.09 8.37
CA ILE A 240 6.35 -6.37 7.70
C ILE A 240 7.25 -7.26 8.58
N GLU A 241 8.41 -6.75 9.00
CA GLU A 241 9.37 -7.52 9.79
C GLU A 241 8.74 -7.99 11.12
N LEU A 242 7.99 -7.12 11.80
CA LEU A 242 7.24 -7.45 13.01
C LEU A 242 6.18 -8.53 12.77
N GLY A 243 5.43 -8.42 11.67
CA GLY A 243 4.43 -9.40 11.25
C GLY A 243 5.04 -10.78 11.00
N GLN A 244 6.18 -10.84 10.30
CA GLN A 244 6.92 -12.07 10.04
C GLN A 244 7.45 -12.70 11.34
N ILE A 245 8.04 -11.90 12.24
CA ILE A 245 8.51 -12.39 13.54
C ILE A 245 7.33 -12.94 14.36
N ALA A 246 6.21 -12.22 14.41
CA ALA A 246 5.02 -12.66 15.14
C ALA A 246 4.48 -14.01 14.59
N PHE A 247 4.42 -14.15 13.27
CA PHE A 247 4.03 -15.40 12.62
C PHE A 247 4.99 -16.56 12.95
N ILE A 248 6.31 -16.33 12.87
CA ILE A 248 7.31 -17.36 13.21
C ILE A 248 7.16 -17.81 14.67
N LEU A 249 7.00 -16.85 15.60
CA LEU A 249 6.80 -17.16 17.01
C LEU A 249 5.53 -17.98 17.24
N LEU A 250 4.44 -17.66 16.53
CA LEU A 250 3.19 -18.44 16.57
C LEU A 250 3.41 -19.87 16.08
N VAL A 251 4.07 -20.06 14.94
CA VAL A 251 4.36 -21.39 14.38
C VAL A 251 5.25 -22.20 15.33
N LEU A 252 6.29 -21.59 15.90
CA LEU A 252 7.17 -22.24 16.87
C LEU A 252 6.42 -22.61 18.15
N ALA A 253 5.55 -21.73 18.66
CA ALA A 253 4.73 -22.01 19.84
C ALA A 253 3.78 -23.20 19.58
N LEU A 254 3.12 -23.21 18.42
CA LEU A 254 2.26 -24.33 18.01
C LEU A 254 3.07 -25.64 17.91
N TRP A 255 4.25 -25.59 17.30
CA TRP A 255 5.17 -26.72 17.21
C TRP A 255 5.54 -27.28 18.59
N LEU A 256 5.82 -26.42 19.57
CA LEU A 256 6.15 -26.84 20.94
C LEU A 256 5.02 -27.62 21.62
N VAL A 257 3.76 -27.29 21.31
CA VAL A 257 2.57 -27.97 21.82
C VAL A 257 2.37 -29.32 21.13
N ILE A 258 2.48 -29.37 19.79
CA ILE A 258 2.14 -30.57 19.01
C ILE A 258 3.29 -31.58 18.87
N ARG A 259 4.55 -31.19 19.08
CA ARG A 259 5.70 -32.08 18.86
C ARG A 259 5.68 -33.35 19.70
N LYS A 260 5.17 -33.29 20.95
CA LYS A 260 5.09 -34.46 21.83
C LYS A 260 4.05 -35.48 21.36
N PRO A 261 2.77 -35.11 21.12
CA PRO A 261 1.78 -36.06 20.62
C PRO A 261 2.09 -36.55 19.20
N LEU A 262 2.76 -35.75 18.37
CA LEU A 262 3.14 -36.13 17.01
C LEU A 262 4.43 -36.97 16.92
N ALA A 263 5.22 -37.08 17.99
CA ALA A 263 6.50 -37.79 17.99
C ALA A 263 6.42 -39.23 17.43
N PRO A 264 5.40 -40.06 17.74
CA PRO A 264 5.29 -41.41 17.16
C PRO A 264 5.05 -41.45 15.65
N TRP A 265 4.58 -40.34 15.08
CA TRP A 265 4.19 -40.22 13.66
C TRP A 265 5.10 -39.25 12.90
N GLN A 266 6.15 -38.74 13.55
CA GLN A 266 6.97 -37.64 13.05
C GLN A 266 7.53 -37.94 11.65
N ASP A 267 8.10 -39.14 11.44
CA ASP A 267 8.69 -39.50 10.14
C ASP A 267 7.66 -39.53 8.99
N ARG A 268 6.39 -39.86 9.31
CA ARG A 268 5.30 -39.87 8.32
C ARG A 268 4.71 -38.48 8.07
N LEU A 269 4.76 -37.61 9.08
CA LEU A 269 4.15 -36.27 9.02
C LEU A 269 5.14 -35.19 8.57
N LEU A 270 6.44 -35.41 8.73
CA LEU A 270 7.49 -34.46 8.32
C LEU A 270 7.39 -34.04 6.85
N PRO A 271 6.99 -34.91 5.89
CA PRO A 271 6.81 -34.50 4.51
C PRO A 271 5.57 -33.63 4.25
N VAL A 272 4.56 -33.66 5.13
CA VAL A 272 3.26 -33.02 4.89
C VAL A 272 3.38 -31.52 4.64
N PRO A 273 4.09 -30.72 5.46
CA PRO A 273 4.29 -29.30 5.20
C PRO A 273 4.91 -29.00 3.83
N MET A 274 5.87 -29.83 3.38
CA MET A 274 6.53 -29.67 2.08
C MET A 274 5.58 -29.96 0.92
N TYR A 275 4.75 -31.02 1.04
CA TYR A 275 3.73 -31.32 0.04
C TYR A 275 2.64 -30.26 -0.04
N VAL A 276 2.19 -29.72 1.09
CA VAL A 276 1.21 -28.62 1.12
C VAL A 276 1.79 -27.39 0.45
N LEU A 277 3.02 -27.00 0.80
CA LEU A 277 3.71 -25.86 0.19
C LEU A 277 3.84 -26.05 -1.34
N GLY A 278 4.28 -27.23 -1.76
CA GLY A 278 4.47 -27.56 -3.18
C GLY A 278 3.17 -27.63 -3.98
N ALA A 279 2.11 -28.21 -3.41
CA ALA A 279 0.82 -28.33 -4.09
C ALA A 279 0.13 -26.97 -4.26
N LEU A 280 0.09 -26.15 -3.20
CA LEU A 280 -0.52 -24.81 -3.25
C LEU A 280 0.23 -23.90 -4.22
N SER A 281 1.57 -23.88 -4.13
CA SER A 281 2.38 -23.06 -5.05
C SER A 281 2.28 -23.53 -6.50
N ALA A 282 2.24 -24.83 -6.76
CA ALA A 282 2.04 -25.35 -8.11
C ALA A 282 0.66 -24.96 -8.67
N MET A 283 -0.39 -25.01 -7.84
CA MET A 283 -1.73 -24.58 -8.22
C MET A 283 -1.73 -23.08 -8.60
N TRP A 284 -1.14 -22.21 -7.78
CA TRP A 284 -1.04 -20.78 -8.06
C TRP A 284 -0.18 -20.47 -9.29
N CYS A 285 0.89 -21.22 -9.52
CA CYS A 285 1.68 -21.10 -10.75
C CYS A 285 0.83 -21.37 -11.99
N ILE A 286 -0.09 -22.35 -11.94
CA ILE A 286 -0.99 -22.64 -13.06
C ILE A 286 -2.01 -21.52 -13.21
N GLU A 287 -2.70 -21.15 -12.13
CA GLU A 287 -3.73 -20.11 -12.12
C GLU A 287 -3.22 -18.78 -12.66
N ARG A 288 -2.19 -18.22 -12.01
CA ARG A 288 -1.58 -16.92 -12.38
C ARG A 288 -0.80 -17.02 -13.69
N GLY A 289 -0.26 -18.20 -14.00
CA GLY A 289 0.39 -18.45 -15.28
C GLY A 289 -0.57 -18.35 -16.46
N LEU A 290 -1.81 -18.82 -16.30
CA LEU A 290 -2.84 -18.69 -17.34
C LEU A 290 -3.22 -17.22 -17.57
N GLU A 291 -3.27 -16.40 -16.52
CA GLU A 291 -3.55 -14.95 -16.61
C GLU A 291 -2.47 -14.20 -17.40
N VAL A 292 -1.22 -14.65 -17.35
CA VAL A 292 -0.12 -14.07 -18.16
C VAL A 292 -0.34 -14.29 -19.66
N PHE A 293 -1.04 -15.36 -20.05
CA PHE A 293 -1.27 -15.72 -21.45
C PHE A 293 -2.67 -15.35 -21.98
N ALA A 294 -3.55 -14.85 -21.10
CA ALA A 294 -4.90 -14.41 -21.43
C ALA A 294 -4.90 -12.99 -22.03
#